data_AF-A0A150V1B8-F1
#
_entry.id   AF-A0A150V1B8-F1
#
_cell.length_a   1.000
_cell.length_b   1.000
_cell.length_c   1.000
_cell.angle_alpha   90.00
_cell.angle_beta   90.00
_cell.angle_gamma   90.00
#
_symmetry.space_group_name_H-M   'P 1'
#
loop_
_entity.id
_entity.type
_entity.pdbx_description
1 polymer ?
#
loop_
_entity_poly.entity_id
_entity_poly.type
_entity_poly.pdbx_seq_one_letter_code
_entity_poly.pdbx_strand_id
1 'polypeptide(L)'
;MSSLGTINRTAMIRQLIALAVVLASVVAYPPVGACSGNCTGYVRDPSVVIKDGIYYRFTTNGGINIATASSIAGPWKYIGAALPHGSKIQLESLDDSGVLWAPDVIYIKGKYYLTYTKPGNQNRDSQIGVATSTTLEPGSWTDHGSVGIPDGNWLRIDSNILMISEDSTPLLSWGSFLTDIWQIEMQTPPLSVLDPDKYVHLEQNLTVRPDGSPTGPCEGSYQFMWTIAGKSYYYLFFSSGTCCNTPPNLPPPGEVYKIMVCRSDGPSGPFYGPYGTSCLRSGGWVVLRSHDHVYAPGGQGVMWDPNLKSVIMYYHYFNPQVGYNRYTQTQFGWNKLDFSTGWPLVVA
;
A
#
# COMPACT_ATOMS: atom_id res chain seq x y z
N MET A 1 -20.56 -56.08 64.72
CA MET A 1 -20.05 -54.80 65.25
C MET A 1 -19.73 -53.91 64.05
N SER A 2 -20.56 -52.89 63.87
CA SER A 2 -20.30 -51.56 63.28
C SER A 2 -19.15 -51.37 62.28
N SER A 3 -19.48 -50.96 61.04
CA SER A 3 -19.16 -49.60 60.56
C SER A 3 -19.89 -49.31 59.24
N LEU A 4 -20.54 -48.14 59.20
CA LEU A 4 -21.27 -47.52 58.09
C LEU A 4 -20.38 -46.53 57.34
N GLY A 5 -20.72 -46.25 56.08
CA GLY A 5 -20.31 -45.07 55.31
C GLY A 5 -19.56 -45.45 54.01
N THR A 6 -19.85 -44.93 52.82
CA THR A 6 -20.70 -43.80 52.41
C THR A 6 -20.92 -43.94 50.90
N ILE A 7 -22.14 -43.68 50.43
CA ILE A 7 -22.44 -43.48 49.01
C ILE A 7 -21.95 -42.09 48.61
N ASN A 8 -21.22 -41.96 47.51
CA ASN A 8 -21.09 -40.68 46.82
C ASN A 8 -21.30 -40.83 45.31
N ARG A 9 -22.30 -40.11 44.82
CA ARG A 9 -22.68 -39.95 43.41
C ARG A 9 -21.72 -38.97 42.75
N THR A 10 -21.20 -39.29 41.56
CA THR A 10 -20.95 -38.29 40.50
C THR A 10 -20.73 -38.96 39.16
N ALA A 11 -21.56 -38.58 38.19
CA ALA A 11 -21.38 -38.87 36.77
C ALA A 11 -20.15 -38.13 36.23
N MET A 12 -19.42 -38.75 35.29
CA MET A 12 -18.55 -37.99 34.38
C MET A 12 -18.69 -38.48 32.94
N ILE A 13 -19.05 -37.51 32.12
CA ILE A 13 -19.30 -37.52 30.69
C ILE A 13 -18.00 -37.08 29.98
N ARG A 14 -17.68 -37.76 28.87
CA ARG A 14 -16.84 -37.33 27.72
C ARG A 14 -15.35 -37.01 27.96
N GLN A 15 -14.50 -37.57 27.09
CA GLN A 15 -13.64 -36.79 26.18
C GLN A 15 -12.99 -37.70 25.13
N LEU A 16 -13.52 -37.66 23.90
CA LEU A 16 -12.78 -38.03 22.70
C LEU A 16 -12.01 -36.78 22.25
N ILE A 17 -10.71 -36.75 22.49
CA ILE A 17 -9.82 -35.71 21.95
C ILE A 17 -9.41 -36.17 20.55
N ALA A 18 -10.10 -35.68 19.52
CA ALA A 18 -9.61 -35.74 18.15
C ALA A 18 -8.58 -34.61 17.97
N LEU A 19 -7.30 -34.97 17.98
CA LEU A 19 -6.20 -34.04 17.72
C LEU A 19 -6.14 -33.78 16.20
N ALA A 20 -6.81 -32.72 15.74
CA ALA A 20 -6.65 -32.23 14.37
C ALA A 20 -5.32 -31.47 14.28
N VAL A 21 -4.26 -32.15 13.84
CA VAL A 21 -3.00 -31.51 13.45
C VAL A 21 -3.23 -30.84 12.10
N VAL A 22 -3.49 -29.52 12.11
CA VAL A 22 -3.46 -28.71 10.90
C VAL A 22 -1.99 -28.49 10.53
N LEU A 23 -1.48 -29.26 9.56
CA LEU A 23 -0.20 -28.98 8.92
C LEU A 23 -0.33 -27.65 8.17
N ALA A 24 0.18 -26.57 8.76
CA ALA A 24 0.39 -25.32 8.05
C ALA A 24 1.51 -25.55 7.02
N SER A 25 1.15 -25.85 5.78
CA SER A 25 2.08 -25.83 4.66
C SER A 25 2.61 -24.39 4.52
N VAL A 26 3.90 -24.21 4.80
CA VAL A 26 4.62 -22.97 4.52
C VAL A 26 4.66 -22.81 3.01
N VAL A 27 3.69 -22.07 2.46
CA VAL A 27 3.72 -21.69 1.04
C VAL A 27 4.87 -20.71 0.90
N ALA A 28 5.97 -21.17 0.27
CA ALA A 28 7.08 -20.28 -0.09
C ALA A 28 6.57 -19.23 -1.08
N TYR A 29 7.04 -17.99 -0.95
CA TYR A 29 6.73 -16.96 -1.93
C TYR A 29 7.36 -17.30 -3.28
N PRO A 30 6.66 -17.07 -4.40
CA PRO A 30 7.26 -17.20 -5.71
C PRO A 30 8.36 -16.13 -5.88
N PRO A 31 9.35 -16.37 -6.76
CA PRO A 31 10.34 -15.36 -7.10
C PRO A 31 9.68 -14.05 -7.57
N VAL A 32 10.35 -12.93 -7.33
CA VAL A 32 9.96 -11.64 -7.92
C VAL A 32 9.91 -11.77 -9.43
N GLY A 33 8.88 -11.20 -10.06
CA GLY A 33 8.77 -11.14 -11.50
C GLY A 33 9.99 -10.48 -12.14
N ALA A 34 10.34 -10.91 -13.35
CA ALA A 34 11.50 -10.39 -14.06
C ALA A 34 11.40 -8.86 -14.21
N CYS A 35 12.53 -8.16 -14.07
CA CYS A 35 12.61 -6.72 -14.29
C CYS A 35 13.94 -6.37 -14.95
N SER A 36 13.90 -5.60 -16.03
CA SER A 36 15.08 -5.13 -16.76
C SER A 36 15.05 -3.62 -17.02
N GLY A 37 16.20 -3.02 -17.28
CA GLY A 37 16.34 -1.57 -17.47
C GLY A 37 16.40 -0.82 -16.13
N ASN A 38 15.66 0.27 -16.00
CA ASN A 38 15.60 1.12 -14.80
C ASN A 38 14.78 0.45 -13.67
N CYS A 39 15.24 -0.68 -13.15
CA CYS A 39 14.61 -1.43 -12.06
C CYS A 39 15.27 -1.25 -10.69
N THR A 40 16.45 -0.63 -10.66
CA THR A 40 17.22 -0.36 -9.45
C THR A 40 17.52 1.14 -9.38
N GLY A 41 17.59 1.69 -8.17
CA GLY A 41 17.92 3.10 -7.96
C GLY A 41 16.76 3.86 -7.32
N TYR A 42 16.34 4.94 -7.97
CA TYR A 42 15.26 5.82 -7.53
C TYR A 42 13.86 5.27 -7.87
N VAL A 43 13.55 4.06 -7.38
CA VAL A 43 12.31 3.32 -7.72
C VAL A 43 11.35 3.12 -6.53
N ARG A 44 11.54 3.90 -5.47
CA ARG A 44 10.74 3.87 -4.25
C ARG A 44 9.30 4.36 -4.53
N ASP A 45 8.35 3.77 -3.81
CA ASP A 45 6.91 4.08 -3.85
C ASP A 45 6.36 4.14 -5.30
N PRO A 46 6.46 3.05 -6.07
CA PRO A 46 6.03 3.07 -7.46
C PRO A 46 4.51 3.19 -7.58
N SER A 47 4.07 3.89 -8.62
CA SER A 47 2.72 3.81 -9.19
C SER A 47 2.84 3.42 -10.66
N VAL A 48 2.01 2.50 -11.14
CA VAL A 48 2.03 2.02 -12.53
C VAL A 48 0.66 2.18 -13.18
N VAL A 49 0.64 2.77 -14.37
CA VAL A 49 -0.55 2.89 -15.22
C VAL A 49 -0.21 2.49 -16.65
N ILE A 50 -1.19 1.95 -17.38
CA ILE A 50 -1.02 1.57 -18.79
C ILE A 50 -1.82 2.52 -19.67
N LYS A 51 -1.17 3.05 -20.71
CA LYS A 51 -1.79 3.85 -21.76
C LYS A 51 -1.35 3.32 -23.12
N ASP A 52 -2.31 2.96 -23.97
CA ASP A 52 -2.06 2.52 -25.35
C ASP A 52 -1.02 1.39 -25.45
N GLY A 53 -1.04 0.44 -24.50
CA GLY A 53 -0.09 -0.68 -24.42
C GLY A 53 1.30 -0.33 -23.85
N ILE A 54 1.54 0.93 -23.48
CA ILE A 54 2.77 1.38 -22.82
C ILE A 54 2.53 1.49 -21.32
N TYR A 55 3.45 0.93 -20.54
CA TYR A 55 3.47 1.03 -19.09
C TYR A 55 4.23 2.29 -18.72
N TYR A 56 3.64 3.09 -17.83
CA TYR A 56 4.27 4.24 -17.21
C TYR A 56 4.42 3.94 -15.73
N ARG A 57 5.63 4.12 -15.19
CA ARG A 57 5.93 4.01 -13.76
C ARG A 57 6.35 5.37 -13.22
N PHE A 58 5.70 5.77 -12.14
CA PHE A 58 5.96 6.99 -11.38
C PHE A 58 6.59 6.62 -10.06
N THR A 59 7.68 7.26 -9.66
CA THR A 59 8.37 6.95 -8.39
C THR A 59 8.79 8.21 -7.65
N THR A 60 8.98 8.07 -6.33
CA THR A 60 9.50 9.13 -5.46
C THR A 60 10.84 9.69 -5.96
N ASN A 61 11.09 10.97 -5.62
CA ASN A 61 12.26 11.83 -5.90
C ASN A 61 12.10 12.70 -7.16
N GLY A 62 12.91 13.75 -7.24
CA GLY A 62 13.16 14.51 -8.46
C GLY A 62 11.91 15.04 -9.17
N GLY A 63 10.90 15.52 -8.43
CA GLY A 63 9.64 15.97 -9.04
C GLY A 63 8.72 14.84 -9.54
N ILE A 64 8.85 13.63 -8.99
CA ILE A 64 8.21 12.38 -9.44
C ILE A 64 8.81 11.87 -10.76
N ASN A 65 9.72 10.90 -10.64
CA ASN A 65 10.39 10.27 -11.78
C ASN A 65 9.41 9.45 -12.63
N ILE A 66 9.59 9.49 -13.95
CA ILE A 66 8.78 8.75 -14.92
C ILE A 66 9.69 7.80 -15.70
N ALA A 67 9.30 6.53 -15.76
CA ALA A 67 9.89 5.53 -16.64
C ALA A 67 8.82 4.82 -17.48
N THR A 68 9.17 4.38 -18.68
CA THR A 68 8.27 3.64 -19.56
C THR A 68 8.80 2.27 -19.93
N ALA A 69 7.89 1.34 -20.23
CA ALA A 69 8.19 0.01 -20.73
C ALA A 69 7.06 -0.52 -21.62
N SER A 70 7.35 -1.55 -22.43
CA SER A 70 6.34 -2.29 -23.19
C SER A 70 5.65 -3.39 -22.36
N SER A 71 6.19 -3.72 -21.19
CA SER A 71 5.64 -4.69 -20.25
C SER A 71 6.04 -4.34 -18.83
N ILE A 72 5.35 -4.90 -17.82
CA ILE A 72 5.75 -4.75 -16.42
C ILE A 72 7.19 -5.26 -16.15
N ALA A 73 7.68 -6.19 -16.96
CA ALA A 73 9.04 -6.73 -16.87
C ALA A 73 10.13 -5.83 -17.48
N GLY A 74 9.74 -4.71 -18.08
CA GLY A 74 10.65 -3.81 -18.77
C GLY A 74 10.87 -4.19 -20.25
N PRO A 75 12.00 -3.75 -20.84
CA PRO A 75 13.02 -2.90 -20.22
C PRO A 75 12.45 -1.52 -19.87
N TRP A 76 12.56 -1.12 -18.60
CA TRP A 76 12.15 0.20 -18.14
C TRP A 76 13.15 1.26 -18.56
N LYS A 77 12.67 2.35 -19.15
CA LYS A 77 13.49 3.49 -19.58
C LYS A 77 13.02 4.74 -18.85
N TYR A 78 13.92 5.37 -18.08
CA TYR A 78 13.65 6.69 -17.52
C TYR A 78 13.48 7.72 -18.63
N ILE A 79 12.45 8.56 -18.53
CA ILE A 79 12.11 9.57 -19.55
C ILE A 79 12.04 11.00 -19.00
N GLY A 80 12.06 11.21 -17.69
CA GLY A 80 12.02 12.53 -17.08
C GLY A 80 11.24 12.54 -15.78
N ALA A 81 10.72 13.71 -15.39
CA ALA A 81 9.89 13.87 -14.19
C ALA A 81 8.55 14.54 -14.52
N ALA A 82 7.54 14.30 -13.68
CA ALA A 82 6.22 14.91 -13.84
C ALA A 82 6.27 16.41 -13.53
N LEU A 83 6.89 16.78 -12.41
CA LEU A 83 7.00 18.13 -11.88
C LEU A 83 8.49 18.51 -11.69
N PRO A 84 9.28 18.64 -12.77
CA PRO A 84 10.73 18.87 -12.70
C PRO A 84 11.12 20.21 -12.05
N HIS A 85 10.17 21.12 -11.89
CA HIS A 85 10.35 22.42 -11.23
C HIS A 85 9.71 22.46 -9.83
N GLY A 86 9.39 21.30 -9.28
CA GLY A 86 8.74 21.18 -7.97
C GLY A 86 7.23 21.41 -8.01
N SER A 87 6.64 21.41 -6.82
CA SER A 87 5.21 21.63 -6.59
C SER A 87 4.90 23.12 -6.37
N LYS A 88 3.68 23.53 -6.72
CA LYS A 88 3.07 24.81 -6.34
C LYS A 88 2.81 24.92 -4.84
N ILE A 89 2.75 23.80 -4.13
CA ILE A 89 2.60 23.79 -2.67
C ILE A 89 3.88 24.37 -2.06
N GLN A 90 3.73 25.53 -1.43
CA GLN A 90 4.78 26.19 -0.68
C GLN A 90 4.69 25.77 0.77
N LEU A 91 5.69 25.03 1.24
CA LEU A 91 5.90 24.71 2.64
C LEU A 91 7.28 25.25 3.04
N GLU A 92 7.44 25.62 4.30
CA GLU A 92 8.77 25.73 4.88
C GLU A 92 9.36 24.31 4.87
N SER A 93 10.23 23.98 3.90
CA SER A 93 10.88 22.67 3.79
C SER A 93 12.40 22.79 4.04
N LEU A 94 12.97 21.83 4.78
CA LEU A 94 14.39 21.71 5.11
C LEU A 94 15.24 21.46 3.85
N ASP A 95 14.59 21.03 2.76
CA ASP A 95 15.19 20.71 1.50
C ASP A 95 14.29 21.20 0.35
N ASP A 96 14.66 22.33 -0.27
CA ASP A 96 13.98 22.89 -1.44
C ASP A 96 14.37 22.15 -2.75
N SER A 97 14.84 20.91 -2.65
CA SER A 97 15.30 20.08 -3.78
C SER A 97 14.23 19.68 -4.79
N GLY A 98 12.97 20.10 -4.60
CA GLY A 98 11.85 19.68 -5.44
C GLY A 98 11.49 18.20 -5.29
N VAL A 99 11.95 17.54 -4.22
CA VAL A 99 11.63 16.14 -3.94
C VAL A 99 10.15 16.01 -3.55
N LEU A 100 9.46 15.09 -4.24
CA LEU A 100 8.08 14.70 -4.00
C LEU A 100 8.02 13.20 -3.77
N TRP A 101 7.08 12.74 -2.94
CA TRP A 101 6.99 11.34 -2.49
C TRP A 101 5.68 10.67 -2.90
N ALA A 102 5.70 9.34 -2.93
CA ALA A 102 4.55 8.45 -2.99
C ALA A 102 3.49 8.87 -4.01
N PRO A 103 3.83 8.87 -5.31
CA PRO A 103 2.87 9.18 -6.35
C PRO A 103 1.81 8.09 -6.49
N ASP A 104 0.58 8.48 -6.80
CA ASP A 104 -0.47 7.58 -7.33
C ASP A 104 -1.09 8.19 -8.57
N VAL A 105 -1.33 7.37 -9.60
CA VAL A 105 -1.82 7.85 -10.91
C VAL A 105 -3.07 7.08 -11.31
N ILE A 106 -4.14 7.82 -11.56
CA ILE A 106 -5.41 7.26 -12.03
C ILE A 106 -5.92 8.00 -13.27
N TYR A 107 -6.58 7.26 -14.16
CA TYR A 107 -7.28 7.83 -15.31
C TYR A 107 -8.76 8.05 -14.99
N ILE A 108 -9.26 9.27 -15.21
CA ILE A 108 -10.67 9.65 -15.02
C ILE A 108 -11.10 10.53 -16.19
N LYS A 109 -12.10 10.07 -16.95
CA LYS A 109 -12.79 10.83 -18.02
C LYS A 109 -11.85 11.61 -18.96
N GLY A 110 -10.86 10.95 -19.56
CA GLY A 110 -9.97 11.57 -20.56
C GLY A 110 -8.71 12.20 -19.99
N LYS A 111 -8.49 12.16 -18.68
CA LYS A 111 -7.37 12.81 -18.02
C LYS A 111 -6.75 11.92 -16.95
N TYR A 112 -5.45 12.01 -16.80
CA TYR A 112 -4.69 11.37 -15.74
C TYR A 112 -4.52 12.34 -14.59
N TYR A 113 -4.69 11.85 -13.36
CA TYR A 113 -4.53 12.56 -12.12
C TYR A 113 -3.39 11.89 -11.35
N LEU A 114 -2.33 12.65 -11.11
CA LEU A 114 -1.19 12.25 -10.30
C LEU A 114 -1.35 12.93 -8.95
N THR A 115 -1.67 12.16 -7.91
CA THR A 115 -1.49 12.64 -6.54
C THR A 115 -0.05 12.44 -6.10
N TYR A 116 0.44 13.30 -5.23
CA TYR A 116 1.82 13.24 -4.72
C TYR A 116 1.90 13.88 -3.33
N THR A 117 2.92 13.53 -2.57
CA THR A 117 3.23 14.17 -1.28
C THR A 117 4.30 15.24 -1.45
N LYS A 118 4.01 16.47 -1.00
CA LYS A 118 5.02 17.50 -0.73
C LYS A 118 5.39 17.42 0.75
N PRO A 119 6.60 16.96 1.10
CA PRO A 119 7.01 16.82 2.49
C PRO A 119 7.25 18.18 3.16
N GLY A 120 6.84 18.29 4.42
CA GLY A 120 7.14 19.44 5.30
C GLY A 120 8.27 19.15 6.30
N ASN A 121 8.69 20.16 7.06
CA ASN A 121 9.80 20.07 8.03
C ASN A 121 9.63 19.02 9.14
N GLN A 122 8.40 18.81 9.61
CA GLN A 122 8.13 17.96 10.78
C GLN A 122 7.27 16.73 10.46
N ASN A 123 7.24 16.28 9.20
CA ASN A 123 6.33 15.27 8.63
C ASN A 123 4.82 15.60 8.74
N ARG A 124 4.35 16.19 9.84
CA ARG A 124 2.96 16.63 10.06
C ARG A 124 2.54 17.80 9.16
N ASP A 125 3.50 18.61 8.75
CA ASP A 125 3.26 19.76 7.86
C ASP A 125 3.19 19.36 6.38
N SER A 126 3.41 18.08 6.06
CA SER A 126 3.30 17.58 4.69
C SER A 126 1.89 17.82 4.13
N GLN A 127 1.80 17.94 2.81
CA GLN A 127 0.53 18.06 2.10
C GLN A 127 0.50 17.12 0.90
N ILE A 128 -0.71 16.64 0.58
CA ILE A 128 -0.98 15.92 -0.66
C ILE A 128 -1.40 16.94 -1.72
N GLY A 129 -0.72 16.91 -2.86
CA GLY A 129 -1.05 17.69 -4.03
C GLY A 129 -1.58 16.83 -5.18
N VAL A 130 -2.07 17.49 -6.23
CA VAL A 130 -2.53 16.82 -7.44
C VAL A 130 -2.10 17.57 -8.69
N ALA A 131 -1.59 16.81 -9.67
CA ALA A 131 -1.27 17.28 -11.00
C ALA A 131 -2.07 16.50 -12.04
N THR A 132 -2.30 17.10 -13.21
CA THR A 132 -3.03 16.45 -14.29
C THR A 132 -2.28 16.43 -15.61
N SER A 133 -2.45 15.36 -16.39
CA SER A 133 -1.91 15.22 -17.75
C SER A 133 -2.91 14.49 -18.65
N THR A 134 -2.84 14.72 -19.96
CA THR A 134 -3.56 13.91 -20.97
C THR A 134 -2.65 12.85 -21.63
N THR A 135 -1.33 12.94 -21.45
CA THR A 135 -0.35 12.10 -22.16
C THR A 135 0.52 11.25 -21.25
N LEU A 136 0.58 11.52 -19.94
CA LEU A 136 1.52 10.96 -18.95
C LEU A 136 2.98 11.39 -19.11
N GLU A 137 3.34 12.06 -20.20
CA GLU A 137 4.73 12.40 -20.54
C GLU A 137 5.29 13.57 -19.71
N PRO A 138 6.61 13.63 -19.48
CA PRO A 138 7.27 14.82 -18.94
C PRO A 138 6.88 16.10 -19.71
N GLY A 139 6.67 17.19 -18.98
CA GLY A 139 6.26 18.49 -19.56
C GLY A 139 4.77 18.61 -19.90
N SER A 140 3.98 17.55 -19.77
CA SER A 140 2.52 17.59 -19.99
C SER A 140 1.71 17.82 -18.71
N TRP A 141 2.35 17.75 -17.54
CA TRP A 141 1.71 17.81 -16.24
C TRP A 141 1.45 19.26 -15.82
N THR A 142 0.19 19.53 -15.42
CA THR A 142 -0.21 20.79 -14.79
C THR A 142 -0.48 20.54 -13.32
N ASP A 143 0.30 21.16 -12.45
CA ASP A 143 0.10 21.10 -11.00
C ASP A 143 -1.05 22.01 -10.55
N HIS A 144 -1.90 21.51 -9.67
CA HIS A 144 -3.04 22.22 -9.07
C HIS A 144 -2.83 22.57 -7.60
N GLY A 145 -1.69 22.18 -7.02
CA GLY A 145 -1.39 22.42 -5.62
C GLY A 145 -2.08 21.43 -4.69
N SER A 146 -2.35 21.87 -3.46
CA SER A 146 -2.88 21.03 -2.38
C SER A 146 -4.31 20.59 -2.63
N VAL A 147 -4.61 19.32 -2.33
CA VAL A 147 -5.99 18.82 -2.36
C VAL A 147 -6.80 19.21 -1.13
N GLY A 148 -6.16 19.78 -0.09
CA GLY A 148 -6.84 20.29 1.09
C GLY A 148 -7.25 19.23 2.11
N ILE A 149 -6.44 18.18 2.29
CA ILE A 149 -6.65 17.23 3.40
C ILE A 149 -6.55 18.01 4.74
N PRO A 150 -7.57 17.92 5.61
CA PRO A 150 -7.57 18.63 6.90
C PRO A 150 -6.45 18.16 7.83
N ASP A 151 -6.12 19.00 8.82
CA ASP A 151 -5.31 18.58 9.96
C ASP A 151 -6.06 17.54 10.81
N GLY A 152 -5.32 16.65 11.46
CA GLY A 152 -5.90 15.63 12.33
C GLY A 152 -4.85 14.72 12.94
N ASN A 153 -5.26 13.52 13.37
CA ASN A 153 -4.35 12.56 14.01
C ASN A 153 -3.64 11.64 13.00
N TRP A 154 -3.27 12.19 11.84
CA TRP A 154 -2.65 11.49 10.71
C TRP A 154 -1.53 12.34 10.11
N LEU A 155 -0.68 11.70 9.32
CA LEU A 155 0.22 12.39 8.39
C LEU A 155 -0.48 12.49 7.04
N ARG A 156 -0.39 13.66 6.38
CA ARG A 156 -0.98 13.89 5.05
C ARG A 156 -0.01 13.47 3.95
N ILE A 157 0.22 12.17 3.84
CA ILE A 157 1.12 11.55 2.86
C ILE A 157 0.49 10.27 2.29
N ASP A 158 1.12 9.69 1.27
CA ASP A 158 0.83 8.35 0.73
C ASP A 158 -0.62 8.18 0.24
N SER A 159 -1.05 9.07 -0.64
CA SER A 159 -2.40 9.06 -1.19
C SER A 159 -2.61 8.00 -2.27
N ASN A 160 -3.81 7.41 -2.31
CA ASN A 160 -4.31 6.62 -3.42
C ASN A 160 -5.77 7.02 -3.73
N ILE A 161 -6.14 7.09 -5.01
CA ILE A 161 -7.53 7.36 -5.43
C ILE A 161 -8.20 6.08 -5.94
N LEU A 162 -9.38 5.77 -5.39
CA LEU A 162 -10.29 4.74 -5.88
C LEU A 162 -11.46 5.36 -6.64
N MET A 163 -11.74 4.82 -7.84
CA MET A 163 -13.00 5.00 -8.55
C MET A 163 -13.79 3.69 -8.52
N ILE A 164 -15.07 3.75 -8.15
CA ILE A 164 -15.97 2.57 -8.12
C ILE A 164 -16.58 2.35 -9.50
N SER A 165 -16.89 3.44 -10.20
CA SER A 165 -17.33 3.48 -11.58
C SER A 165 -16.86 4.78 -12.24
N GLU A 166 -17.05 4.95 -13.54
CA GLU A 166 -16.66 6.19 -14.22
C GLU A 166 -17.36 7.44 -13.68
N ASP A 167 -18.55 7.29 -13.09
CA ASP A 167 -19.39 8.38 -12.58
C ASP A 167 -19.45 8.46 -11.04
N SER A 168 -18.75 7.58 -10.33
CA SER A 168 -18.72 7.61 -8.86
C SER A 168 -17.91 8.79 -8.33
N THR A 169 -18.25 9.28 -7.14
CA THR A 169 -17.38 10.17 -6.36
C THR A 169 -16.01 9.50 -6.13
N PRO A 170 -14.88 10.14 -6.46
CA PRO A 170 -13.57 9.59 -6.18
C PRO A 170 -13.31 9.55 -4.67
N LEU A 171 -12.74 8.44 -4.19
CA LEU A 171 -12.36 8.26 -2.80
C LEU A 171 -10.84 8.31 -2.70
N LEU A 172 -10.31 9.23 -1.90
CA LEU A 172 -8.88 9.32 -1.64
C LEU A 172 -8.58 8.69 -0.27
N SER A 173 -7.76 7.64 -0.24
CA SER A 173 -7.17 7.14 0.99
C SER A 173 -5.78 7.76 1.20
N TRP A 174 -5.39 8.00 2.45
CA TRP A 174 -4.08 8.54 2.82
C TRP A 174 -3.66 8.05 4.21
N GLY A 175 -2.40 8.30 4.56
CA GLY A 175 -1.95 8.15 5.93
C GLY A 175 -0.66 7.35 6.06
N SER A 176 0.05 7.64 7.15
CA SER A 176 1.30 7.00 7.51
C SER A 176 1.54 7.24 9.00
N PHE A 177 1.80 6.16 9.73
CA PHE A 177 1.93 6.11 11.18
C PHE A 177 0.77 6.78 11.95
N LEU A 178 0.96 7.12 13.23
CA LEU A 178 -0.03 7.79 14.09
C LEU A 178 -1.32 6.97 14.26
N THR A 179 -2.37 7.33 13.53
CA THR A 179 -3.61 6.54 13.42
C THR A 179 -3.79 5.98 12.02
N ASP A 180 -2.67 5.67 11.38
CA ASP A 180 -2.54 4.94 10.12
C ASP A 180 -3.42 5.49 8.99
N ILE A 181 -4.40 4.72 8.47
CA ILE A 181 -5.01 4.97 7.17
C ILE A 181 -6.43 5.54 7.26
N TRP A 182 -6.66 6.64 6.56
CA TRP A 182 -7.92 7.38 6.49
C TRP A 182 -8.41 7.50 5.04
N GLN A 183 -9.67 7.87 4.85
CA GLN A 183 -10.30 8.09 3.55
C GLN A 183 -11.27 9.27 3.56
N ILE A 184 -11.37 9.97 2.44
CA ILE A 184 -12.22 11.14 2.24
C ILE A 184 -12.74 11.16 0.80
N GLU A 185 -13.93 11.72 0.61
CA GLU A 185 -14.48 11.97 -0.71
C GLU A 185 -13.80 13.18 -1.36
N MET A 186 -13.54 13.08 -2.66
CA MET A 186 -12.98 14.16 -3.47
C MET A 186 -14.05 14.80 -4.34
N GLN A 187 -13.82 16.04 -4.76
CA GLN A 187 -14.58 16.66 -5.84
C GLN A 187 -14.48 15.85 -7.14
N THR A 188 -15.39 16.09 -8.09
CA THR A 188 -15.28 15.56 -9.46
C THR A 188 -15.17 16.75 -10.42
N PRO A 189 -13.99 17.05 -10.99
CA PRO A 189 -12.73 16.29 -10.94
C PRO A 189 -12.02 16.33 -9.56
N PRO A 190 -11.18 15.33 -9.21
CA PRO A 190 -10.53 15.21 -7.89
C PRO A 190 -9.35 16.17 -7.73
N LEU A 191 -9.65 17.46 -7.72
CA LEU A 191 -8.66 18.52 -7.49
C LEU A 191 -8.57 18.96 -6.02
N SER A 192 -9.63 18.70 -5.25
CA SER A 192 -9.69 18.97 -3.81
C SER A 192 -10.64 18.00 -3.12
N VAL A 193 -10.57 17.93 -1.80
CA VAL A 193 -11.57 17.23 -0.97
C VAL A 193 -12.97 17.80 -1.21
N LEU A 194 -13.99 16.95 -1.11
CA LEU A 194 -15.39 17.33 -1.24
C LEU A 194 -15.91 18.05 0.00
N ASP A 195 -15.64 17.47 1.18
CA ASP A 195 -16.03 17.99 2.48
C ASP A 195 -14.93 17.64 3.50
N PRO A 196 -14.15 18.62 3.98
CA PRO A 196 -13.01 18.38 4.86
C PRO A 196 -13.40 17.81 6.23
N ASP A 197 -14.68 17.85 6.61
CA ASP A 197 -15.14 17.33 7.90
C ASP A 197 -15.66 15.89 7.81
N LYS A 198 -15.71 15.30 6.60
CA LYS A 198 -16.25 13.95 6.36
C LYS A 198 -15.17 12.96 5.93
N TYR A 199 -14.41 12.48 6.91
CA TYR A 199 -13.40 11.45 6.74
C TYR A 199 -13.76 10.15 7.48
N VAL A 200 -13.22 9.04 7.00
CA VAL A 200 -13.44 7.68 7.54
C VAL A 200 -12.09 7.04 7.89
N HIS A 201 -11.99 6.46 9.08
CA HIS A 201 -10.82 5.69 9.51
C HIS A 201 -10.91 4.27 8.95
N LEU A 202 -9.94 3.85 8.14
CA LEU A 202 -9.99 2.56 7.44
C LEU A 202 -9.20 1.44 8.13
N GLU A 203 -8.03 1.76 8.67
CA GLU A 203 -7.10 0.79 9.26
C GLU A 203 -6.33 1.42 10.42
N GLN A 204 -6.08 0.62 11.47
CA GLN A 204 -5.20 0.99 12.56
C GLN A 204 -4.49 -0.24 13.12
N ASN A 205 -3.17 -0.13 13.25
CA ASN A 205 -2.32 -1.12 13.85
C ASN A 205 -2.03 -0.78 15.31
N LEU A 206 -2.73 -1.46 16.21
CA LEU A 206 -2.60 -1.34 17.66
C LEU A 206 -1.59 -2.34 18.25
N THR A 207 -0.77 -2.99 17.41
CA THR A 207 0.20 -3.98 17.87
C THR A 207 1.31 -3.28 18.66
N VAL A 208 1.50 -3.70 19.92
CA VAL A 208 2.57 -3.17 20.78
C VAL A 208 3.92 -3.58 20.21
N ARG A 209 4.78 -2.59 19.98
CA ARG A 209 6.11 -2.81 19.40
C ARG A 209 7.10 -3.29 20.47
N PRO A 210 8.02 -4.23 20.15
CA PRO A 210 8.93 -4.80 21.15
C PRO A 210 9.87 -3.80 21.81
N ASP A 211 10.21 -2.71 21.13
CA ASP A 211 11.10 -1.65 21.60
C ASP A 211 10.38 -0.56 22.42
N GLY A 212 9.07 -0.72 22.65
CA GLY A 212 8.24 0.25 23.38
C GLY A 212 7.92 1.52 22.58
N SER A 213 8.25 1.58 21.30
CA SER A 213 7.87 2.71 20.44
C SER A 213 6.35 2.73 20.18
N PRO A 214 5.78 3.89 19.78
CA PRO A 214 4.35 4.01 19.51
C PRO A 214 3.85 3.01 18.47
N THR A 215 2.61 2.56 18.64
CA THR A 215 1.89 1.71 17.68
C THR A 215 1.59 2.48 16.38
N GLY A 216 1.10 1.78 15.36
CA GLY A 216 0.81 2.34 14.05
C GLY A 216 2.05 2.57 13.19
N PRO A 217 2.81 1.52 12.80
CA PRO A 217 3.75 1.63 11.70
C PRO A 217 3.08 1.18 10.39
N CYS A 218 1.90 1.71 10.05
CA CYS A 218 1.26 1.43 8.76
C CYS A 218 1.24 2.67 7.87
N GLU A 219 1.43 2.48 6.57
CA GLU A 219 1.46 3.56 5.56
C GLU A 219 1.23 3.00 4.14
N GLY A 220 1.33 3.85 3.10
CA GLY A 220 1.32 3.40 1.71
C GLY A 220 0.03 2.68 1.33
N SER A 221 -1.13 3.27 1.62
CA SER A 221 -2.43 2.64 1.31
C SER A 221 -2.68 2.51 -0.19
N TYR A 222 -3.31 1.41 -0.62
CA TYR A 222 -3.80 1.23 -1.98
C TYR A 222 -5.09 0.44 -1.98
N GLN A 223 -6.16 1.02 -2.53
CA GLN A 223 -7.45 0.35 -2.64
C GLN A 223 -7.66 -0.26 -4.02
N PHE A 224 -8.11 -1.52 -4.03
CA PHE A 224 -8.40 -2.26 -5.25
C PHE A 224 -9.75 -2.95 -5.16
N MET A 225 -10.59 -2.78 -6.18
CA MET A 225 -11.86 -3.49 -6.30
C MET A 225 -11.69 -4.74 -7.16
N TRP A 226 -12.16 -5.89 -6.67
CA TRP A 226 -12.13 -7.13 -7.43
C TRP A 226 -13.44 -7.91 -7.30
N THR A 227 -13.88 -8.54 -8.39
CA THR A 227 -15.11 -9.33 -8.42
C THR A 227 -14.80 -10.81 -8.30
N ILE A 228 -15.43 -11.47 -7.32
CA ILE A 228 -15.34 -12.92 -7.12
C ILE A 228 -16.75 -13.49 -7.18
N ALA A 229 -16.98 -14.43 -8.10
CA ALA A 229 -18.30 -15.06 -8.30
C ALA A 229 -19.47 -14.05 -8.43
N GLY A 230 -19.24 -12.93 -9.13
CA GLY A 230 -20.24 -11.89 -9.36
C GLY A 230 -20.45 -10.91 -8.22
N LYS A 231 -19.74 -11.04 -7.09
CA LYS A 231 -19.75 -10.07 -5.99
C LYS A 231 -18.45 -9.26 -5.99
N SER A 232 -18.59 -7.93 -6.00
CA SER A 232 -17.46 -7.01 -5.82
C SER A 232 -17.04 -6.95 -4.36
N TYR A 233 -15.74 -6.98 -4.14
CA TYR A 233 -15.09 -6.74 -2.85
C TYR A 233 -14.08 -5.61 -3.00
N TYR A 234 -13.88 -4.89 -1.89
CA TYR A 234 -12.89 -3.83 -1.79
C TYR A 234 -11.74 -4.31 -0.92
N TYR A 235 -10.53 -4.28 -1.46
CA TYR A 235 -9.31 -4.65 -0.76
C TYR A 235 -8.53 -3.38 -0.43
N LEU A 236 -8.19 -3.21 0.84
CA LEU A 236 -7.28 -2.18 1.30
C LEU A 236 -5.92 -2.82 1.54
N PHE A 237 -4.99 -2.59 0.62
CA PHE A 237 -3.59 -2.92 0.80
C PHE A 237 -2.89 -1.78 1.55
N PHE A 238 -1.94 -2.12 2.41
CA PHE A 238 -1.13 -1.16 3.14
C PHE A 238 0.19 -1.82 3.53
N SER A 239 1.24 -1.02 3.71
CA SER A 239 2.51 -1.51 4.23
C SER A 239 2.53 -1.37 5.75
N SER A 240 3.06 -2.38 6.44
CA SER A 240 3.16 -2.44 7.91
C SER A 240 4.58 -2.72 8.37
N GLY A 241 5.03 -2.06 9.42
CA GLY A 241 6.38 -2.15 9.97
C GLY A 241 7.23 -0.95 9.59
N THR A 242 8.52 -1.03 9.89
CA THR A 242 9.49 0.03 9.62
C THR A 242 10.24 -0.29 8.34
N CYS A 243 10.21 0.64 7.39
CA CYS A 243 11.05 0.59 6.21
C CYS A 243 12.41 1.23 6.48
N CYS A 244 13.31 1.07 5.50
CA CYS A 244 14.32 2.06 5.17
C CYS A 244 15.48 2.31 6.17
N ASN A 245 15.56 1.57 7.28
CA ASN A 245 16.78 1.51 8.09
C ASN A 245 17.88 0.74 7.35
N THR A 246 19.13 1.11 7.62
CA THR A 246 20.32 0.44 7.08
C THR A 246 21.08 -0.30 8.19
N PRO A 247 21.86 -1.35 7.86
CA PRO A 247 22.74 -1.99 8.83
C PRO A 247 23.66 -0.98 9.53
N PRO A 248 23.92 -1.14 10.84
CA PRO A 248 23.51 -2.28 11.68
C PRO A 248 22.09 -2.18 12.28
N ASN A 249 21.33 -1.11 12.00
CA ASN A 249 20.10 -0.76 12.72
C ASN A 249 18.81 -1.29 12.06
N LEU A 250 18.85 -2.49 11.48
CA LEU A 250 17.67 -3.07 10.84
C LEU A 250 16.57 -3.37 11.87
N PRO A 251 15.27 -3.22 11.53
CA PRO A 251 14.18 -3.55 12.43
C PRO A 251 14.21 -5.03 12.82
N PRO A 252 13.81 -5.37 14.05
CA PRO A 252 13.73 -6.77 14.47
C PRO A 252 12.68 -7.56 13.67
N PRO A 253 12.74 -8.90 13.69
CA PRO A 253 11.71 -9.74 13.06
C PRO A 253 10.29 -9.34 13.51
N GLY A 254 9.35 -9.26 12.56
CA GLY A 254 7.97 -8.79 12.80
C GLY A 254 7.77 -7.29 12.55
N GLU A 255 8.80 -6.49 12.82
CA GLU A 255 8.82 -5.02 12.61
C GLU A 255 9.35 -4.63 11.23
N VAL A 256 9.90 -5.58 10.46
CA VAL A 256 10.32 -5.33 9.07
C VAL A 256 9.08 -5.04 8.21
N TYR A 257 9.22 -4.04 7.33
CA TYR A 257 8.21 -3.66 6.34
C TYR A 257 7.68 -4.86 5.56
N LYS A 258 6.36 -4.91 5.40
CA LYS A 258 5.63 -5.99 4.74
C LYS A 258 4.30 -5.48 4.22
N ILE A 259 3.79 -6.09 3.17
CA ILE A 259 2.50 -5.74 2.57
C ILE A 259 1.41 -6.54 3.25
N MET A 260 0.39 -5.83 3.71
CA MET A 260 -0.80 -6.34 4.38
C MET A 260 -2.05 -6.05 3.54
N VAL A 261 -3.14 -6.74 3.86
CA VAL A 261 -4.45 -6.48 3.24
C VAL A 261 -5.60 -6.68 4.22
N CYS A 262 -6.63 -5.86 4.08
CA CYS A 262 -7.96 -6.10 4.62
C CYS A 262 -9.00 -6.07 3.49
N ARG A 263 -10.19 -6.63 3.72
CA ARG A 263 -11.30 -6.68 2.75
C ARG A 263 -12.59 -6.15 3.36
N SER A 264 -13.42 -5.51 2.54
CA SER A 264 -14.75 -5.01 2.86
C SER A 264 -15.74 -5.32 1.74
N ASP A 265 -17.03 -5.35 2.08
CA ASP A 265 -18.14 -5.37 1.12
C ASP A 265 -18.47 -3.95 0.59
N GLY A 266 -17.94 -2.90 1.23
CA GLY A 266 -18.09 -1.50 0.84
C GLY A 266 -16.75 -0.75 0.72
N PRO A 267 -16.67 0.30 -0.11
CA PRO A 267 -15.41 0.99 -0.44
C PRO A 267 -14.80 1.78 0.73
N SER A 268 -15.61 2.13 1.72
CA SER A 268 -15.21 2.87 2.93
C SER A 268 -15.23 1.99 4.19
N GLY A 269 -15.21 0.67 4.00
CA GLY A 269 -15.24 -0.28 5.11
C GLY A 269 -16.66 -0.60 5.63
N PRO A 270 -16.77 -1.19 6.84
CA PRO A 270 -15.65 -1.60 7.69
C PRO A 270 -14.79 -2.69 7.03
N PHE A 271 -13.47 -2.53 7.13
CA PHE A 271 -12.51 -3.51 6.63
C PHE A 271 -12.17 -4.55 7.70
N TYR A 272 -12.03 -5.81 7.29
CA TYR A 272 -11.68 -6.92 8.17
C TYR A 272 -10.53 -7.74 7.59
N GLY A 273 -9.90 -8.57 8.42
CA GLY A 273 -9.05 -9.68 7.99
C GLY A 273 -9.83 -10.97 7.69
N PRO A 274 -9.13 -12.03 7.25
CA PRO A 274 -9.74 -13.32 6.90
C PRO A 274 -10.44 -14.02 8.07
N TYR A 275 -10.05 -13.70 9.31
CA TYR A 275 -10.64 -14.27 10.52
C TYR A 275 -11.69 -13.37 11.17
N GLY A 276 -12.14 -12.31 10.49
CA GLY A 276 -13.18 -11.41 10.98
C GLY A 276 -12.70 -10.34 11.97
N THR A 277 -11.40 -10.27 12.26
CA THR A 277 -10.82 -9.19 13.07
C THR A 277 -10.86 -7.88 12.29
N SER A 278 -11.34 -6.80 12.90
CA SER A 278 -11.40 -5.46 12.28
C SER A 278 -10.01 -4.95 11.93
N CYS A 279 -9.89 -4.30 10.78
CA CYS A 279 -8.67 -3.62 10.34
C CYS A 279 -8.31 -2.44 11.26
N LEU A 280 -9.30 -1.85 11.96
CA LEU A 280 -9.08 -0.85 13.03
C LEU A 280 -8.52 -1.45 14.33
N ARG A 281 -8.28 -2.77 14.35
CA ARG A 281 -7.75 -3.50 15.49
C ARG A 281 -6.70 -4.52 15.05
N SER A 282 -5.79 -4.10 14.16
CA SER A 282 -4.71 -4.94 13.64
C SER A 282 -5.17 -6.21 12.90
N GLY A 283 -6.33 -6.15 12.24
CA GLY A 283 -6.93 -7.32 11.57
C GLY A 283 -6.28 -7.75 10.26
N GLY A 284 -5.32 -6.98 9.72
CA GLY A 284 -4.73 -7.21 8.40
C GLY A 284 -4.07 -8.59 8.24
N TRP A 285 -4.14 -9.10 7.01
CA TRP A 285 -3.47 -10.34 6.59
C TRP A 285 -2.18 -10.04 5.83
N VAL A 286 -1.11 -10.80 6.08
CA VAL A 286 0.16 -10.61 5.37
C VAL A 286 0.05 -11.16 3.94
N VAL A 287 0.25 -10.28 2.96
CA VAL A 287 0.32 -10.65 1.54
C VAL A 287 1.75 -10.99 1.16
N LEU A 288 2.71 -10.13 1.47
CA LEU A 288 4.13 -10.31 1.12
C LEU A 288 5.02 -9.75 2.24
N ARG A 289 6.04 -10.50 2.63
CA ARG A 289 7.05 -10.08 3.62
C ARG A 289 8.44 -10.43 3.11
N SER A 290 9.48 -10.04 3.84
CA SER A 290 10.86 -10.42 3.50
C SER A 290 11.01 -11.94 3.34
N HIS A 291 11.67 -12.34 2.25
CA HIS A 291 12.01 -13.73 1.89
C HIS A 291 13.16 -13.69 0.89
N ASP A 292 14.01 -14.71 0.85
CA ASP A 292 15.16 -14.80 -0.08
C ASP A 292 15.97 -13.48 -0.18
N HIS A 293 15.98 -12.86 -1.36
CA HIS A 293 16.64 -11.58 -1.64
C HIS A 293 15.67 -10.39 -1.68
N VAL A 294 14.44 -10.58 -1.23
CA VAL A 294 13.43 -9.54 -1.05
C VAL A 294 13.42 -9.13 0.41
N TYR A 295 13.92 -7.93 0.69
CA TYR A 295 13.88 -7.35 2.03
C TYR A 295 12.96 -6.12 2.07
N ALA A 296 12.09 -6.08 3.07
CA ALA A 296 11.19 -4.97 3.35
C ALA A 296 10.34 -4.52 2.13
N PRO A 297 9.57 -5.43 1.49
CA PRO A 297 8.70 -5.05 0.38
C PRO A 297 7.53 -4.17 0.86
N GLY A 298 7.20 -3.13 0.10
CA GLY A 298 6.06 -2.25 0.37
C GLY A 298 5.93 -1.08 -0.61
N GLY A 299 5.19 -0.03 -0.21
CA GLY A 299 4.80 1.07 -1.09
C GLY A 299 4.08 0.56 -2.34
N GLN A 300 3.17 -0.39 -2.13
CA GLN A 300 2.59 -1.22 -3.18
C GLN A 300 1.44 -0.55 -3.92
N GLY A 301 1.21 -1.01 -5.15
CA GLY A 301 -0.08 -0.86 -5.81
C GLY A 301 -0.51 -2.14 -6.50
N VAL A 302 -1.78 -2.19 -6.91
CA VAL A 302 -2.43 -3.38 -7.45
C VAL A 302 -3.22 -3.01 -8.69
N MET A 303 -3.02 -3.74 -9.78
CA MET A 303 -3.69 -3.46 -11.05
C MET A 303 -3.99 -4.74 -11.82
N TRP A 304 -4.99 -4.67 -12.70
CA TRP A 304 -5.15 -5.68 -13.74
C TRP A 304 -4.13 -5.44 -14.85
N ASP A 305 -3.31 -6.44 -15.15
CA ASP A 305 -2.39 -6.42 -16.28
C ASP A 305 -3.02 -7.13 -17.49
N PRO A 306 -3.29 -6.42 -18.60
CA PRO A 306 -3.94 -7.00 -19.77
C PRO A 306 -3.03 -7.95 -20.56
N ASN A 307 -1.71 -7.78 -20.52
CA ASN A 307 -0.75 -8.64 -21.22
C ASN A 307 -0.58 -9.98 -20.50
N LEU A 308 -0.54 -9.95 -19.17
CA LEU A 308 -0.46 -11.15 -18.33
C LEU A 308 -1.83 -11.78 -18.08
N LYS A 309 -2.92 -11.05 -18.35
CA LYS A 309 -4.30 -11.45 -18.02
C LYS A 309 -4.42 -11.87 -16.56
N SER A 310 -3.86 -11.06 -15.66
CA SER A 310 -3.78 -11.35 -14.23
C SER A 310 -3.82 -10.06 -13.44
N VAL A 311 -4.33 -10.12 -12.21
CA VAL A 311 -4.06 -9.06 -11.24
C VAL A 311 -2.61 -9.18 -10.81
N ILE A 312 -1.90 -8.05 -10.77
CA ILE A 312 -0.53 -7.97 -10.28
C ILE A 312 -0.46 -6.99 -9.12
N MET A 313 0.48 -7.25 -8.22
CA MET A 313 0.94 -6.31 -7.21
C MET A 313 2.34 -5.87 -7.60
N TYR A 314 2.58 -4.57 -7.68
CA TYR A 314 3.90 -3.98 -7.81
C TYR A 314 4.30 -3.29 -6.51
N TYR A 315 5.59 -3.20 -6.23
CA TYR A 315 6.11 -2.69 -4.96
C TYR A 315 7.58 -2.32 -5.11
N HIS A 316 8.11 -1.60 -4.13
CA HIS A 316 9.55 -1.48 -3.95
C HIS A 316 10.06 -2.45 -2.89
N TYR A 317 11.32 -2.85 -3.00
CA TYR A 317 12.01 -3.64 -1.96
C TYR A 317 13.51 -3.34 -1.97
N PHE A 318 14.24 -3.89 -0.99
CA PHE A 318 15.70 -3.89 -0.98
C PHE A 318 16.23 -5.28 -1.25
N ASN A 319 17.29 -5.36 -2.06
CA ASN A 319 18.05 -6.60 -2.20
C ASN A 319 19.31 -6.50 -1.32
N PRO A 320 19.46 -7.32 -0.26
CA PRO A 320 20.65 -7.34 0.59
C PRO A 320 21.99 -7.48 -0.14
N GLN A 321 22.01 -8.07 -1.33
CA GLN A 321 23.21 -8.20 -2.17
C GLN A 321 23.56 -6.90 -2.91
N VAL A 322 22.61 -5.97 -3.04
CA VAL A 322 22.81 -4.65 -3.67
C VAL A 322 23.01 -3.58 -2.61
N GLY A 323 22.14 -3.55 -1.58
CA GLY A 323 22.21 -2.61 -0.47
C GLY A 323 20.84 -2.16 0.04
N TYR A 324 20.85 -1.25 1.01
CA TYR A 324 19.67 -0.83 1.78
C TYR A 324 19.37 0.67 1.66
N ASN A 325 20.11 1.41 0.81
CA ASN A 325 19.91 2.85 0.68
C ASN A 325 18.56 3.16 -0.01
N ARG A 326 17.63 3.75 0.74
CA ARG A 326 16.28 4.11 0.27
C ARG A 326 16.22 5.11 -0.88
N TYR A 327 17.32 5.82 -1.16
CA TYR A 327 17.40 6.78 -2.25
C TYR A 327 18.01 6.16 -3.51
N THR A 328 19.03 5.30 -3.38
CA THR A 328 19.84 4.87 -4.54
C THR A 328 19.87 3.37 -4.77
N GLN A 329 19.23 2.56 -3.92
CA GLN A 329 19.34 1.09 -3.95
C GLN A 329 18.00 0.37 -3.79
N THR A 330 16.87 1.08 -3.87
CA THR A 330 15.57 0.41 -4.00
C THR A 330 15.46 -0.35 -5.31
N GLN A 331 14.70 -1.44 -5.28
CA GLN A 331 14.41 -2.32 -6.41
C GLN A 331 12.91 -2.25 -6.72
N PHE A 332 12.56 -2.32 -8.00
CA PHE A 332 11.17 -2.51 -8.43
C PHE A 332 10.85 -4.00 -8.48
N GLY A 333 9.81 -4.41 -7.76
CA GLY A 333 9.31 -5.78 -7.72
C GLY A 333 7.86 -5.85 -8.16
N TRP A 334 7.47 -7.00 -8.69
CA TRP A 334 6.07 -7.29 -8.98
C TRP A 334 5.82 -8.80 -8.89
N ASN A 335 4.60 -9.18 -8.53
CA ASN A 335 4.11 -10.56 -8.56
C ASN A 335 2.64 -10.59 -8.99
N LYS A 336 2.18 -11.74 -9.49
CA LYS A 336 0.75 -11.96 -9.71
C LYS A 336 0.04 -12.21 -8.39
N LEU A 337 -1.24 -11.84 -8.34
CA LEU A 337 -2.15 -12.14 -7.25
C LEU A 337 -3.26 -13.07 -7.73
N ASP A 338 -3.50 -14.13 -6.97
CA ASP A 338 -4.69 -14.97 -7.09
C ASP A 338 -5.69 -14.62 -5.97
N PHE A 339 -6.94 -14.38 -6.35
CA PHE A 339 -8.06 -14.08 -5.45
C PHE A 339 -9.08 -15.23 -5.34
N SER A 340 -8.79 -16.41 -5.90
CA SER A 340 -9.70 -17.56 -5.96
C SER A 340 -10.24 -18.01 -4.59
N THR A 341 -9.46 -17.80 -3.52
CA THR A 341 -9.86 -18.12 -2.13
C THR A 341 -10.67 -17.01 -1.45
N GLY A 342 -10.89 -15.89 -2.14
CA GLY A 342 -11.46 -14.66 -1.59
C GLY A 342 -10.44 -13.70 -0.97
N TRP A 343 -9.18 -14.12 -0.81
CA TRP A 343 -8.07 -13.32 -0.32
C TRP A 343 -6.90 -13.38 -1.30
N PRO A 344 -6.14 -12.29 -1.47
CA PRO A 344 -5.00 -12.28 -2.39
C PRO A 344 -3.88 -13.19 -1.89
N LEU A 345 -3.42 -14.07 -2.78
CA LEU A 345 -2.23 -14.89 -2.61
C LEU A 345 -1.22 -14.54 -3.70
N VAL A 346 0.04 -14.41 -3.31
CA VAL A 346 1.13 -14.17 -4.26
C VAL A 346 1.44 -15.45 -5.01
N VAL A 347 1.38 -15.41 -6.34
CA VAL A 347 1.58 -16.58 -7.23
C VAL A 347 2.58 -16.28 -8.35
N ALA A 348 3.12 -17.34 -8.95
CA ALA A 348 4.14 -17.27 -10.01
C ALA A 348 3.60 -16.77 -11.37
#